data_AF-A0A0M3IIB4-F1
#
_entry.id   AF-A0A0M3IIB4-F1
#
_cell.length_a   1.000
_cell.length_b   1.000
_cell.length_c   1.000
_cell.angle_alpha   90.00
_cell.angle_beta   90.00
_cell.angle_gamma   90.00
#
_symmetry.space_group_name_H-M   'P 1'
#
loop_
_entity.id
_entity.type
_entity.pdbx_description
1 polymer ?
#
loop_
_entity_poly.entity_id
_entity_poly.type
_entity_poly.pdbx_seq_one_letter_code
_entity_poly.pdbx_strand_id
1 'polypeptide(L)'
;MAESVHYVSKSLQPLQDNSFYILNEMVLKKVGHVPIFKGDLHTLPVKVQHFIAEKAALMQPRGIFICDGSQQEADEIIHKLIERGMLAPLTAYENNYICRTDPKVCNFL
;
A
#
# COMPACT_ATOMS: atom_id res chain seq x y z
N MET A 1 31.04 9.37 -14.72
CA MET A 1 30.59 8.14 -15.41
C MET A 1 29.21 7.83 -14.85
N ALA A 2 28.17 8.21 -15.58
CA ALA A 2 26.78 8.01 -15.15
C ALA A 2 26.37 6.59 -15.55
N GLU A 3 26.21 5.70 -14.57
CA GLU A 3 25.68 4.36 -14.79
C GLU A 3 24.22 4.48 -15.24
N SER A 4 23.97 4.00 -16.45
CA SER A 4 22.65 3.90 -17.05
C SER A 4 21.86 2.82 -16.32
N VAL A 5 20.95 3.23 -15.42
CA VAL A 5 20.05 2.29 -14.75
C VAL A 5 19.08 1.75 -15.79
N HIS A 6 19.36 0.55 -16.29
CA HIS A 6 18.49 -0.16 -17.21
C HIS A 6 17.19 -0.53 -16.48
N TYR A 7 16.14 0.26 -16.67
CA TYR A 7 14.82 -0.05 -16.12
C TYR A 7 14.20 -1.17 -16.96
N VAL A 8 14.45 -2.41 -16.54
CA VAL A 8 13.74 -3.59 -17.05
C VAL A 8 12.37 -3.60 -16.39
N SER A 9 11.31 -3.48 -17.20
CA SER A 9 9.93 -3.69 -16.75
C SER A 9 9.79 -5.12 -16.21
N LYS A 10 9.80 -5.27 -14.89
CA LYS A 10 9.54 -6.56 -14.23
C LYS A 10 8.04 -6.83 -14.34
N SER A 11 7.65 -7.63 -15.33
CA SER A 11 6.32 -8.24 -15.38
C SER A 11 6.11 -9.04 -14.09
N LEU A 12 4.87 -9.03 -13.56
CA LEU A 12 4.46 -9.88 -12.45
C LEU A 12 4.81 -11.33 -12.79
N GLN A 13 5.75 -11.91 -12.05
CA GLN A 13 6.09 -13.32 -12.16
C GLN A 13 5.54 -14.01 -10.91
N PRO A 14 4.78 -15.11 -11.05
CA PRO A 14 4.27 -15.85 -9.90
C PRO A 14 5.43 -16.27 -8.99
N LEU A 15 5.33 -15.93 -7.70
CA LEU A 15 6.26 -16.43 -6.70
C LEU A 15 6.02 -17.93 -6.47
N GLN A 16 7.09 -18.74 -6.49
CA GLN A 16 7.02 -20.17 -6.17
C GLN A 16 6.64 -20.39 -4.69
N ASP A 17 5.85 -21.44 -4.42
CA ASP A 17 5.19 -21.74 -3.14
C ASP A 17 6.10 -21.80 -1.90
N ASN A 18 7.40 -22.01 -2.06
CA ASN A 18 8.38 -22.11 -0.96
C ASN A 18 9.26 -20.85 -0.77
N SER A 19 8.88 -19.70 -1.31
CA SER A 19 9.81 -18.54 -1.43
C SER A 19 9.71 -17.47 -0.33
N PHE A 20 8.73 -17.53 0.58
CA PHE A 20 8.63 -16.60 1.69
C PHE A 20 8.21 -17.26 3.00
N TYR A 21 8.68 -16.68 4.11
CA TYR A 21 8.23 -17.00 5.45
C TYR A 21 7.53 -15.78 6.01
N ILE A 22 6.36 -15.99 6.61
CA ILE A 22 5.65 -14.95 7.34
C ILE A 22 6.13 -15.08 8.77
N LEU A 23 6.84 -14.08 9.24
CA LEU A 23 6.85 -13.74 10.66
C LEU A 23 6.06 -12.42 10.77
N ASN A 24 5.99 -11.78 11.93
CA ASN A 24 5.46 -10.40 12.06
C ASN A 24 6.16 -9.35 11.13
N GLU A 25 7.05 -9.81 10.24
CA GLU A 25 7.74 -9.13 9.17
C GLU A 25 7.74 -10.03 7.91
N MET A 26 7.57 -9.42 6.74
CA MET A 26 7.71 -10.13 5.47
C MET A 26 9.17 -10.06 5.00
N VAL A 27 9.89 -11.18 5.13
CA VAL A 27 11.29 -11.30 4.69
C VAL A 27 11.33 -11.83 3.25
N LEU A 28 11.53 -10.93 2.29
CA LEU A 28 11.65 -11.26 0.88
C LEU A 28 13.13 -11.47 0.54
N LYS A 29 13.50 -12.69 0.13
CA LYS A 29 14.89 -13.14 -0.17
C LYS A 29 15.71 -12.24 -1.10
N LYS A 30 15.10 -11.30 -1.82
CA LYS A 30 15.75 -10.39 -2.79
C LYS A 30 15.54 -8.89 -2.52
N VAL A 31 14.74 -8.51 -1.52
CA VAL A 31 14.21 -7.13 -1.39
C VAL A 31 14.45 -6.52 0.00
N GLY A 32 14.60 -7.34 1.04
CA GLY A 32 14.80 -6.87 2.42
C GLY A 32 13.54 -7.00 3.27
N HIS A 33 13.50 -6.25 4.38
CA HIS A 33 12.42 -6.28 5.37
C HIS A 33 11.38 -5.20 5.07
N VAL A 34 10.11 -5.60 4.92
CA VAL A 34 8.99 -4.65 4.85
C VAL A 34 8.19 -4.77 6.15
N PRO A 35 8.16 -3.72 7.00
CA PRO A 35 7.45 -3.77 8.27
C PRO A 35 5.94 -3.73 8.05
N ILE A 36 5.20 -4.45 8.89
CA ILE A 36 3.75 -4.39 8.96
C ILE A 36 3.38 -3.37 10.05
N PHE A 37 2.81 -2.23 9.66
CA PHE A 37 2.42 -1.16 10.58
C PHE A 37 1.06 -1.40 11.25
N LYS A 38 0.15 -2.12 10.60
CA LYS A 38 -1.15 -2.51 11.16
C LYS A 38 -1.59 -3.87 10.59
N GLY A 39 -2.18 -4.68 11.47
CA GLY A 39 -2.77 -5.98 11.18
C GLY A 39 -1.74 -7.10 11.18
N ASP A 40 -2.23 -8.31 10.90
CA ASP A 40 -1.42 -9.53 10.93
C ASP A 40 -1.61 -10.34 9.65
N LEU A 41 -0.53 -10.57 8.91
CA LEU A 41 -0.53 -11.39 7.69
C LEU A 41 -0.93 -12.85 7.97
N HIS A 42 -0.64 -13.39 9.16
CA HIS A 42 -0.96 -14.77 9.51
C HIS A 42 -2.46 -15.04 9.53
N THR A 43 -3.27 -14.01 9.79
CA THR A 43 -4.74 -14.11 9.78
C THR A 43 -5.33 -14.17 8.38
N LEU A 44 -4.55 -13.79 7.36
CA LEU A 44 -5.03 -13.75 5.98
C LEU A 44 -4.90 -15.13 5.30
N PRO A 45 -5.76 -15.44 4.31
CA PRO A 45 -5.61 -16.66 3.52
C PRO A 45 -4.26 -16.71 2.78
N VAL A 46 -3.69 -17.90 2.61
CA VAL A 46 -2.37 -18.11 1.97
C VAL A 46 -2.27 -17.45 0.60
N LYS A 47 -3.32 -17.52 -0.22
CA LYS A 47 -3.36 -16.85 -1.53
C LYS A 47 -3.19 -15.33 -1.43
N VAL A 48 -3.77 -14.71 -0.40
CA VAL A 48 -3.66 -13.27 -0.15
C VAL A 48 -2.26 -12.92 0.34
N GLN A 49 -1.68 -13.75 1.22
CA GLN A 49 -0.31 -13.58 1.67
C GLN A 49 0.68 -13.61 0.50
N HIS A 50 0.54 -14.57 -0.42
CA HIS A 50 1.31 -14.67 -1.67
C HIS A 50 1.19 -13.40 -2.51
N PHE A 51 -0.04 -12.92 -2.71
CA PHE A 51 -0.30 -11.71 -3.48
C PHE A 51 0.39 -10.49 -2.86
N ILE A 52 0.24 -10.30 -1.55
CA ILE A 52 0.91 -9.20 -0.83
C ILE A 52 2.43 -9.33 -0.96
N ALA A 53 2.98 -10.54 -0.87
CA ALA A 53 4.41 -10.81 -1.05
C ALA A 53 4.94 -10.37 -2.41
N GLU A 54 4.24 -10.78 -3.46
CA GLU A 54 4.61 -10.47 -4.83
C GLU A 54 4.59 -8.97 -5.08
N LYS A 55 3.54 -8.29 -4.59
CA LYS A 55 3.39 -6.83 -4.75
C LYS A 55 4.40 -6.06 -3.93
N ALA A 56 4.63 -6.45 -2.67
CA ALA A 56 5.63 -5.81 -1.81
C ALA A 56 7.05 -5.96 -2.38
N ALA A 57 7.37 -7.13 -2.97
CA ALA A 57 8.65 -7.35 -3.62
C ALA A 57 8.87 -6.44 -4.84
N LEU A 58 7.80 -6.17 -5.59
CA LEU A 58 7.87 -5.33 -6.78
C LEU A 58 7.93 -3.83 -6.45
N MET A 59 7.08 -3.37 -5.53
CA MET A 59 6.90 -1.95 -5.24
C MET A 59 7.84 -1.42 -4.16
N GLN A 60 8.41 -2.32 -3.32
CA GLN A 60 9.29 -1.98 -2.21
C GLN A 60 8.72 -0.86 -1.30
N PRO A 61 7.50 -1.03 -0.75
CA PRO A 61 6.87 0.01 0.06
C PRO A 61 7.60 0.19 1.40
N ARG A 62 7.47 1.39 2.01
CA ARG A 62 8.02 1.68 3.36
C ARG A 62 7.43 0.79 4.45
N GLY A 63 6.22 0.30 4.26
CA GLY A 63 5.56 -0.63 5.16
C GLY A 63 4.16 -0.97 4.68
N ILE A 64 3.58 -2.01 5.27
CA ILE A 64 2.27 -2.56 4.92
C ILE A 64 1.27 -2.18 6.00
N PHE A 65 0.08 -1.77 5.59
CA PHE A 65 -1.03 -1.48 6.48
C PHE A 65 -2.21 -2.32 6.02
N ILE A 66 -2.62 -3.30 6.84
CA ILE A 66 -3.76 -4.17 6.55
C ILE A 66 -4.99 -3.51 7.15
N CYS A 67 -5.92 -3.14 6.28
CA CYS A 67 -7.15 -2.45 6.69
C CYS A 67 -8.14 -3.44 7.32
N ASP A 68 -8.71 -3.07 8.47
CA ASP A 68 -9.77 -3.83 9.14
C ASP A 68 -11.18 -3.36 8.76
N GLY A 69 -11.31 -2.17 8.16
CA GLY A 69 -12.58 -1.61 7.71
C GLY A 69 -13.46 -1.05 8.85
N SER A 70 -12.89 -0.83 10.03
CA SER A 70 -13.61 -0.25 11.16
C SER A 70 -13.86 1.27 10.97
N GLN A 71 -14.90 1.80 11.61
CA GLN A 71 -15.17 3.25 11.54
C GLN A 71 -14.01 4.06 12.14
N GLN A 72 -13.40 3.57 13.23
CA GLN A 72 -12.23 4.19 13.82
C GLN A 72 -11.06 4.29 12.82
N GLU A 73 -10.81 3.24 12.03
CA GLU A 73 -9.79 3.27 10.99
C GLU A 73 -10.08 4.35 9.94
N ALA A 74 -11.33 4.44 9.50
CA ALA A 74 -11.75 5.45 8.54
C ALA A 74 -11.52 6.86 9.11
N ASP A 75 -11.94 7.11 10.35
CA ASP A 75 -11.79 8.41 11.02
C ASP A 75 -10.32 8.80 11.18
N GLU A 76 -9.45 7.86 11.58
CA GLU A 76 -8.01 8.10 11.70
C GLU A 76 -7.36 8.44 10.34
N ILE A 77 -7.77 7.77 9.27
CA ILE A 77 -7.26 8.04 7.92
C ILE A 77 -7.76 9.39 7.42
N ILE A 78 -9.05 9.68 7.58
CA ILE A 78 -9.66 10.97 7.22
C ILE A 78 -8.94 12.11 7.93
N HIS A 79 -8.71 11.98 9.24
CA HIS A 79 -8.00 12.98 10.02
C HIS A 79 -6.60 13.27 9.46
N LYS A 80 -5.81 12.21 9.22
CA LYS A 80 -4.47 12.33 8.61
C LYS A 80 -4.51 12.98 7.23
N LEU A 81 -5.55 12.73 6.43
CA LEU A 81 -5.70 13.32 5.10
C LEU A 81 -6.08 14.81 5.17
N ILE A 82 -6.87 15.21 6.17
CA ILE A 82 -7.19 16.62 6.43
C ILE A 82 -5.94 17.37 6.90
N GLU A 83 -5.20 16.82 7.87
CA GLU A 83 -3.94 17.40 8.36
C GLU A 83 -2.92 17.61 7.23
N ARG A 84 -2.88 16.69 6.26
CA ARG A 84 -2.00 16.78 5.07
C ARG A 84 -2.54 17.69 3.97
N GLY A 85 -3.73 18.28 4.13
CA GLY A 85 -4.36 19.14 3.14
C GLY A 85 -4.88 18.41 1.89
N MET A 86 -5.00 17.07 1.95
CA MET A 86 -5.55 16.27 0.85
C MET A 86 -7.09 16.31 0.85
N LEU A 87 -7.70 16.27 2.04
CA LEU A 87 -9.15 16.39 2.23
C LEU A 87 -9.49 17.72 2.91
N ALA A 88 -10.63 18.29 2.55
CA ALA A 88 -11.24 19.42 3.26
C ALA A 88 -12.66 19.05 3.71
N PRO A 89 -13.06 19.38 4.95
CA PRO A 89 -14.42 19.12 5.42
C PRO A 89 -15.44 20.03 4.72
N LEU A 90 -16.57 19.46 4.35
CA LEU A 90 -17.72 20.19 3.81
C LEU A 90 -18.68 20.51 4.95
N THR A 91 -18.57 21.70 5.52
CA THR A 91 -19.39 22.12 6.69
C THR A 91 -20.90 22.16 6.42
N ALA A 92 -21.33 22.05 5.17
CA ALA A 92 -22.73 22.00 4.79
C ALA A 92 -23.40 20.64 5.06
N TYR A 93 -22.62 19.56 5.21
CA TYR A 93 -23.13 18.20 5.41
C TYR A 93 -22.30 17.45 6.46
N GLU A 94 -22.93 16.53 7.19
CA GLU A 94 -22.25 15.73 8.19
C GLU A 94 -21.38 14.64 7.54
N ASN A 95 -20.15 14.47 8.03
CA ASN A 95 -19.19 13.46 7.55
C ASN A 95 -18.88 13.52 6.04
N ASN A 96 -18.99 14.71 5.44
CA ASN A 96 -18.66 14.92 4.04
C ASN A 96 -17.32 15.63 3.86
N TYR A 97 -16.56 15.19 2.87
CA TYR A 97 -15.23 15.71 2.56
C TYR A 97 -15.09 15.94 1.06
N ILE A 98 -14.32 16.96 0.68
CA ILE A 98 -13.94 17.23 -0.70
C ILE A 98 -12.44 17.02 -0.88
N CYS A 99 -12.08 16.39 -2.00
CA CYS A 99 -10.71 16.11 -2.41
C CYS A 99 -10.47 16.77 -3.77
N ARG A 100 -9.33 17.43 -3.98
CA ARG A 100 -8.97 18.06 -5.26
C ARG A 100 -7.81 17.30 -5.87
N THR A 101 -8.02 16.68 -7.02
CA THR A 101 -7.00 15.95 -7.77
C THR A 101 -6.29 16.87 -8.78
N ASP A 102 -5.09 16.47 -9.22
CA ASP A 102 -4.40 17.16 -10.31
C ASP A 102 -5.23 17.02 -11.61
N PRO A 103 -5.58 18.13 -12.30
CA PRO A 103 -6.30 18.09 -13.57
C PRO A 103 -5.67 17.19 -14.64
N LYS A 104 -4.34 17.01 -14.62
CA LYS A 104 -3.64 16.13 -15.56
C LYS A 104 -4.00 14.65 -15.39
N VAL A 105 -4.43 14.24 -14.19
CA VAL A 105 -4.93 12.87 -13.94
C VAL A 105 -6.31 12.67 -14.56
N CYS A 106 -7.12 13.73 -14.64
CA CYS A 106 -8.48 13.69 -15.18
C CYS A 106 -8.56 13.94 -16.70
N ASN A 107 -7.47 14.36 -17.35
CA ASN A 107 -7.42 14.52 -18.80
C ASN A 107 -7.13 13.17 -19.48
N PHE A 108 -8.18 12.35 -19.64
CA PHE A 108 -8.21 11.17 -20.52
C PHE A 108 -8.99 11.44 -21.83
N LEU A 109 -9.02 12.69 -22.29
CA LEU A 109 -9.54 13.08 -23.62
C LEU A 109 -8.41 13.63 -24.49
#